data_AF-A0A9P8F6X9-F1
#
_entry.id   AF-A0A9P8F6X9-F1
#
_cell.length_a   1.000
_cell.length_b   1.000
_cell.length_c   1.000
_cell.angle_alpha   90.00
_cell.angle_beta   90.00
_cell.angle_gamma   90.00
#
_symmetry.space_group_name_H-M   'P 1'
#
loop_
_entity.id
_entity.type
_entity.pdbx_description
1 polymer ?
#
loop_
_entity_poly.entity_id
_entity_poly.type
_entity_poly.pdbx_seq_one_letter_code
_entity_poly.pdbx_strand_id
1 'polypeptide(L)'
;MTLYEQLPPIFKTTQPLTGRLEKDLFGFQAANIAASLQLVRMVLFTTENSTVDQKCQIASEVINGFASVPVAYLRAISSPLFHHLAGIGSIMGSAFENGLTESSYQRVRSVLLDLANLLANLEVDLYCAAGTSDKLRAQVSRIDEFMKIQRSVDAGGSSAGGLTPWTTHASNPELLSPGGLHPAQQQLAAMSENSPQIHFPAELFENWSWAFDFN
;
A
#
# COMPACT_ATOMS: atom_id res chain seq x y z
N MET A 1 23.35 1.18 2.76
CA MET A 1 23.25 -0.27 3.02
C MET A 1 24.59 -0.97 2.76
N THR A 2 25.67 -0.61 3.45
CA THR A 2 26.99 -1.23 3.21
C THR A 2 27.15 -2.56 3.95
N LEU A 3 26.49 -2.72 5.11
CA LEU A 3 26.60 -3.92 5.94
C LEU A 3 25.82 -5.13 5.39
N TYR A 4 24.60 -4.92 4.87
CA TYR A 4 23.81 -6.00 4.26
C TYR A 4 24.52 -6.60 3.04
N GLU A 5 25.16 -5.75 2.22
CA GLU A 5 25.86 -6.22 1.03
C GLU A 5 27.08 -7.07 1.31
N GLN A 6 27.66 -6.95 2.50
CA GLN A 6 28.81 -7.75 2.95
C GLN A 6 28.41 -9.11 3.52
N LEU A 7 27.11 -9.38 3.71
CA LEU A 7 26.66 -10.67 4.22
C LEU A 7 27.00 -11.81 3.26
N PRO A 8 27.39 -12.99 3.78
CA PRO A 8 27.45 -14.21 2.99
C PRO A 8 26.12 -14.47 2.26
N PRO A 9 26.14 -14.99 1.00
CA PRO A 9 24.94 -15.19 0.20
C PRO A 9 23.83 -16.02 0.89
N ILE A 10 24.23 -16.99 1.73
CA ILE A 10 23.30 -17.83 2.50
C ILE A 10 22.40 -17.04 3.46
N PHE A 11 22.80 -15.83 3.85
CA PHE A 11 22.03 -14.94 4.72
C PHE A 11 21.24 -13.86 3.97
N LYS A 12 21.39 -13.78 2.65
CA LYS A 12 20.66 -12.81 1.80
C LYS A 12 19.37 -13.38 1.20
N THR A 13 19.19 -14.70 1.25
CA THR A 13 18.02 -15.37 0.67
C THR A 13 17.50 -16.43 1.61
N THR A 14 16.19 -16.39 1.87
CA THR A 14 15.50 -17.37 2.70
C THR A 14 15.17 -18.63 1.92
N GLN A 15 15.83 -19.74 2.27
CA GLN A 15 15.56 -21.04 1.67
C GLN A 15 14.30 -21.67 2.27
N PRO A 16 13.49 -22.43 1.51
CA PRO A 16 12.33 -23.14 2.05
C PRO A 16 12.70 -24.06 3.21
N LEU A 17 11.75 -24.27 4.13
CA LEU A 17 11.92 -25.18 5.26
C LEU A 17 12.13 -26.62 4.75
N THR A 18 13.21 -27.27 5.18
CA THR A 18 13.60 -28.60 4.70
C THR A 18 13.35 -29.71 5.73
N GLY A 19 13.08 -29.36 6.99
CA GLY A 19 12.97 -30.29 8.12
C GLY A 19 14.32 -30.76 8.65
N ARG A 20 15.42 -30.20 8.14
CA ARG A 20 16.79 -30.50 8.57
C ARG A 20 17.34 -29.32 9.33
N LEU A 21 17.53 -29.47 10.63
CA LEU A 21 17.91 -28.40 11.54
C LEU A 21 19.15 -27.62 11.05
N GLU A 22 20.18 -28.32 10.57
CA GLU A 22 21.41 -27.69 10.10
C GLU A 22 21.22 -26.79 8.88
N LYS A 23 20.19 -27.02 8.06
CA LYS A 23 19.86 -26.19 6.90
C LYS A 23 18.85 -25.11 7.26
N ASP A 24 17.86 -25.46 8.07
CA ASP A 24 16.77 -24.59 8.45
C ASP A 24 17.25 -23.47 9.39
N LEU A 25 18.33 -23.68 10.15
CA LEU A 25 18.94 -22.65 10.99
C LEU A 25 19.42 -21.43 10.16
N PHE A 26 20.10 -21.68 9.03
CA PHE A 26 20.56 -20.61 8.15
C PHE A 26 19.38 -19.90 7.47
N GLY A 27 18.35 -20.66 7.07
CA GLY A 27 17.12 -20.09 6.52
C GLY A 27 16.39 -19.20 7.53
N PHE A 28 16.33 -19.62 8.81
CA PHE A 28 15.75 -18.82 9.89
C PHE A 28 16.57 -17.56 10.19
N GLN A 29 17.91 -17.64 10.16
CA GLN A 29 18.76 -16.46 10.31
C GLN A 29 18.58 -15.47 9.15
N ALA A 30 18.54 -15.96 7.91
CA ALA A 30 18.24 -15.12 6.74
C ALA A 30 16.85 -14.46 6.88
N ALA A 31 15.85 -15.18 7.40
CA ALA A 31 14.51 -14.65 7.62
C ALA A 31 14.49 -13.53 8.67
N ASN A 32 15.22 -13.69 9.77
CA ASN A 32 15.35 -12.65 10.80
C ASN A 32 16.07 -11.40 10.27
N ILE A 33 17.11 -11.58 9.44
CA ILE A 33 17.81 -10.47 8.79
C ILE A 33 16.86 -9.75 7.82
N ALA A 34 16.13 -10.50 7.00
CA ALA A 34 15.15 -9.94 6.07
C ALA A 34 14.06 -9.16 6.83
N ALA A 35 13.50 -9.73 7.88
CA ALA A 35 12.52 -9.07 8.74
C ALA A 35 13.08 -7.78 9.33
N SER A 36 14.27 -7.82 9.94
CA SER A 36 14.93 -6.65 10.53
C SER A 36 15.17 -5.54 9.49
N LEU A 37 15.55 -5.91 8.26
CA LEU A 37 15.71 -4.94 7.18
C LEU A 37 14.38 -4.26 6.81
N GLN A 38 13.28 -5.02 6.81
CA GLN A 38 11.95 -4.42 6.62
C GLN A 38 11.55 -3.50 7.77
N LEU A 39 11.93 -3.82 9.02
CA LEU A 39 11.69 -2.92 10.15
C LEU A 39 12.44 -1.60 9.99
N VAL A 40 13.70 -1.65 9.55
CA VAL A 40 14.47 -0.43 9.26
C VAL A 40 13.81 0.38 8.13
N ARG A 41 13.28 -0.29 7.09
CA ARG A 41 12.50 0.40 6.04
C ARG A 41 11.21 1.00 6.57
N MET A 42 10.55 0.34 7.52
CA MET A 42 9.37 0.90 8.18
C MET A 42 9.65 2.17 8.99
N VAL A 43 10.88 2.40 9.46
CA VAL A 43 11.24 3.68 10.10
C VAL A 43 11.24 4.84 9.09
N LEU A 44 11.56 4.58 7.82
CA LEU A 44 11.43 5.59 6.76
C LEU A 44 9.96 5.95 6.49
N PHE A 45 9.06 5.02 6.81
CA PHE A 45 7.61 5.12 6.67
C PHE A 45 6.97 6.18 7.56
N THR A 46 7.57 6.42 8.73
CA THR A 46 7.05 7.34 9.75
C THR A 46 7.57 8.77 9.58
N THR A 47 8.20 9.09 8.45
CA THR A 47 8.69 10.45 8.20
C THR A 47 7.52 11.38 7.86
N GLU A 48 7.35 12.45 8.63
CA GLU A 48 6.20 13.37 8.56
C GLU A 48 6.03 14.03 7.17
N ASN A 49 7.12 14.18 6.41
CA ASN A 49 7.13 14.88 5.12
C ASN A 49 6.92 13.96 3.89
N SER A 50 6.61 12.68 4.10
CA SER A 50 6.39 11.74 2.98
C SER A 50 4.99 11.90 2.38
N THR A 51 4.92 11.96 1.04
CA THR A 51 3.65 11.96 0.30
C THR A 51 2.91 10.62 0.43
N VAL A 52 1.60 10.60 0.16
CA VAL A 52 0.82 9.35 0.13
C VAL A 52 1.43 8.33 -0.82
N ASP A 53 1.95 8.79 -1.97
CA ASP A 53 2.59 7.94 -2.96
C ASP A 53 3.89 7.30 -2.44
N GLN A 54 4.73 8.09 -1.75
CA GLN A 54 5.95 7.59 -1.12
C GLN A 54 5.64 6.59 -0.01
N LYS A 55 4.60 6.87 0.79
CA LYS A 55 4.08 5.92 1.77
C LYS A 55 3.55 4.66 1.07
N CYS A 56 2.76 4.74 0.01
CA CYS A 56 2.31 3.51 -0.68
C CYS A 56 3.50 2.68 -1.20
N GLN A 57 4.49 3.34 -1.81
CA GLN A 57 5.68 2.67 -2.34
C GLN A 57 6.47 1.92 -1.26
N ILE A 58 6.81 2.58 -0.15
CA ILE A 58 7.62 1.93 0.89
C ILE A 58 6.80 0.81 1.59
N ALA A 59 5.47 0.91 1.69
CA ALA A 59 4.63 -0.15 2.27
C ALA A 59 4.65 -1.37 1.36
N SER A 60 4.47 -1.17 0.06
CA SER A 60 4.57 -2.25 -0.91
C SER A 60 5.93 -2.93 -0.84
N GLU A 61 7.04 -2.19 -0.70
CA GLU A 61 8.38 -2.77 -0.54
C GLU A 61 8.51 -3.60 0.75
N VAL A 62 7.97 -3.10 1.87
CA VAL A 62 7.97 -3.80 3.16
C VAL A 62 7.12 -5.07 3.11
N ILE A 63 5.88 -4.98 2.59
CA ILE A 63 4.95 -6.11 2.44
C ILE A 63 5.55 -7.17 1.53
N ASN A 64 6.08 -6.78 0.37
CA ASN A 64 6.75 -7.70 -0.56
C ASN A 64 7.99 -8.34 0.06
N GLY A 65 8.73 -7.56 0.85
CA GLY A 65 9.87 -8.03 1.62
C GLY A 65 9.49 -9.15 2.57
N PHE A 66 8.41 -8.98 3.35
CA PHE A 66 7.88 -10.04 4.20
C PHE A 66 7.32 -11.21 3.40
N ALA A 67 6.52 -10.95 2.36
CA ALA A 67 5.91 -12.00 1.53
C ALA A 67 6.94 -12.90 0.82
N SER A 68 8.17 -12.42 0.61
CA SER A 68 9.27 -13.22 0.04
C SER A 68 9.85 -14.24 1.01
N VAL A 69 9.60 -14.11 2.32
CA VAL A 69 10.07 -15.02 3.36
C VAL A 69 9.10 -16.20 3.50
N PRO A 70 9.58 -17.45 3.55
CA PRO A 70 8.73 -18.61 3.81
C PRO A 70 7.88 -18.42 5.07
N VAL A 71 6.57 -18.65 4.93
CA VAL A 71 5.57 -18.37 5.98
C VAL A 71 5.88 -19.03 7.31
N ALA A 72 6.45 -20.24 7.30
CA ALA A 72 6.84 -20.96 8.51
C ALA A 72 7.85 -20.16 9.36
N TYR A 73 8.80 -19.46 8.74
CA TYR A 73 9.73 -18.60 9.47
C TYR A 73 9.06 -17.34 9.98
N LEU A 74 8.22 -16.69 9.17
CA LEU A 74 7.49 -15.50 9.60
C LEU A 74 6.63 -15.78 10.84
N ARG A 75 5.94 -16.93 10.86
CA ARG A 75 5.17 -17.39 12.03
C ARG A 75 6.07 -17.63 13.25
N ALA A 76 7.24 -18.24 13.04
CA ALA A 76 8.21 -18.46 14.12
C ALA A 76 8.84 -17.15 14.66
N ILE A 77 8.98 -16.12 13.82
CA ILE A 77 9.49 -14.78 14.19
C ILE A 77 8.49 -14.00 15.08
N SER A 78 7.27 -14.52 15.27
CA SER A 78 6.31 -14.14 16.34
C SER A 78 5.54 -12.81 16.16
N SER A 79 4.75 -12.49 17.19
CA SER A 79 3.91 -11.29 17.40
C SER A 79 4.50 -9.93 16.97
N PRO A 80 5.82 -9.64 17.11
CA PRO A 80 6.38 -8.38 16.62
C PRO A 80 6.06 -8.11 15.15
N LEU A 81 6.06 -9.14 14.29
CA LEU A 81 5.68 -9.01 12.88
C LEU A 81 4.25 -8.47 12.72
N PHE A 82 3.30 -8.97 13.50
CA PHE A 82 1.91 -8.52 13.43
C PHE A 82 1.77 -7.06 13.88
N HIS A 83 2.47 -6.63 14.92
CA HIS A 83 2.49 -5.21 15.31
C HIS A 83 3.09 -4.32 14.22
N HIS A 84 4.07 -4.81 13.47
CA HIS A 84 4.61 -4.08 12.34
C HIS A 84 3.61 -3.97 11.18
N LEU A 85 2.91 -5.07 10.86
CA LEU A 85 1.82 -5.05 9.87
C LEU A 85 0.66 -4.14 10.32
N ALA A 86 0.37 -4.10 11.63
CA ALA A 86 -0.56 -3.14 12.25
C ALA A 86 -0.20 -1.69 11.94
N GLY A 87 1.09 -1.36 12.15
CA GLY A 87 1.62 -0.01 11.91
C GLY A 87 1.44 0.44 10.47
N ILE A 88 1.64 -0.46 9.50
CA ILE A 88 1.40 -0.18 8.08
C ILE A 88 -0.08 0.14 7.86
N GLY A 89 -0.98 -0.69 8.40
CA GLY A 89 -2.43 -0.48 8.33
C GLY A 89 -2.87 0.87 8.90
N SER A 90 -2.35 1.25 10.06
CA SER A 90 -2.63 2.54 10.69
C SER A 90 -2.18 3.72 9.84
N ILE A 91 -0.98 3.65 9.23
CA ILE A 91 -0.43 4.72 8.39
C ILE A 91 -1.21 4.85 7.07
N MET A 92 -1.66 3.73 6.50
CA MET A 92 -2.55 3.76 5.35
C MET A 92 -3.92 4.34 5.70
N GLY A 93 -4.43 4.09 6.91
CA GLY A 93 -5.65 4.72 7.41
C GLY A 93 -5.54 6.23 7.52
N SER A 94 -4.42 6.74 8.06
CA SER A 94 -4.20 8.18 8.18
C SER A 94 -4.06 8.89 6.81
N ALA A 95 -3.76 8.14 5.73
CA ALA A 95 -3.70 8.73 4.38
C ALA A 95 -5.06 9.30 3.93
N PHE A 96 -6.17 8.81 4.49
CA PHE A 96 -7.51 9.28 4.14
C PHE A 96 -7.92 10.60 4.82
N GLU A 97 -7.22 11.04 5.88
CA GLU A 97 -7.60 12.19 6.71
C GLU A 97 -7.75 13.50 5.92
N ASN A 98 -6.88 13.73 4.94
CA ASN A 98 -6.85 14.97 4.16
C ASN A 98 -7.55 14.82 2.79
N GLY A 99 -8.25 13.71 2.56
CA GLY A 99 -8.77 13.34 1.25
C GLY A 99 -7.70 12.81 0.30
N LEU A 100 -8.13 12.08 -0.72
CA LEU A 100 -7.26 11.43 -1.71
C LEU A 100 -7.75 11.73 -3.11
N THR A 101 -6.82 11.79 -4.07
CA THR A 101 -7.19 11.67 -5.48
C THR A 101 -7.59 10.21 -5.79
N GLU A 102 -8.31 9.97 -6.88
CA GLU A 102 -8.66 8.60 -7.32
C GLU A 102 -7.40 7.72 -7.47
N SER A 103 -6.33 8.25 -8.06
CA SER A 103 -5.09 7.51 -8.25
C SER A 103 -4.41 7.16 -6.92
N SER A 104 -4.38 8.09 -5.96
CA SER A 104 -3.84 7.82 -4.62
C SER A 104 -4.73 6.83 -3.86
N TYR A 105 -6.06 6.90 -4.01
CA TYR A 105 -6.97 5.89 -3.46
C TYR A 105 -6.65 4.49 -4.00
N GLN A 106 -6.49 4.33 -5.32
CA GLN A 106 -6.17 3.02 -5.90
C GLN A 106 -4.85 2.44 -5.38
N ARG A 107 -3.85 3.30 -5.12
CA ARG A 107 -2.58 2.86 -4.52
C ARG A 107 -2.76 2.40 -3.08
N VAL A 108 -3.42 3.21 -2.24
CA VAL A 108 -3.71 2.84 -0.85
C VAL A 108 -4.53 1.55 -0.79
N ARG A 109 -5.54 1.42 -1.64
CA ARG A 109 -6.36 0.21 -1.81
C ARG A 109 -5.50 -1.02 -2.13
N SER A 110 -4.59 -0.92 -3.10
CA SER A 110 -3.69 -2.03 -3.45
C SER A 110 -2.85 -2.45 -2.25
N VAL A 111 -2.24 -1.50 -1.55
CA VAL A 111 -1.41 -1.75 -0.36
C VAL A 111 -2.21 -2.46 0.74
N LEU A 112 -3.44 -2.00 1.02
CA LEU A 112 -4.30 -2.61 2.04
C LEU A 112 -4.70 -4.05 1.69
N LEU A 113 -4.94 -4.34 0.40
CA LEU A 113 -5.25 -5.70 -0.05
C LEU A 113 -4.02 -6.61 -0.01
N ASP A 114 -2.85 -6.11 -0.38
CA ASP A 114 -1.59 -6.85 -0.26
C ASP A 114 -1.28 -7.18 1.21
N LEU A 115 -1.52 -6.22 2.11
CA LEU A 115 -1.42 -6.41 3.56
C LEU A 115 -2.41 -7.48 4.05
N ALA A 116 -3.66 -7.43 3.61
CA ALA A 116 -4.66 -8.44 3.97
C ALA A 116 -4.27 -9.84 3.49
N ASN A 117 -3.67 -9.96 2.30
CA ASN A 117 -3.20 -11.23 1.77
C ASN A 117 -2.03 -11.79 2.58
N LEU A 118 -1.07 -10.93 2.96
CA LEU A 118 0.02 -11.33 3.85
C LEU A 118 -0.50 -11.79 5.21
N LEU A 119 -1.43 -11.04 5.82
CA LEU A 119 -2.07 -11.41 7.10
C LEU A 119 -2.78 -12.77 6.99
N ALA A 120 -3.57 -13.00 5.94
CA ALA A 120 -4.28 -14.27 5.74
C ALA A 120 -3.32 -15.46 5.69
N ASN A 121 -2.18 -15.32 4.99
CA ASN A 121 -1.17 -16.37 4.93
C ASN A 121 -0.54 -16.65 6.32
N LEU A 122 -0.36 -15.60 7.13
CA LEU A 122 0.20 -15.72 8.47
C LEU A 122 -0.80 -16.33 9.46
N GLU A 123 -2.09 -15.98 9.35
CA GLU A 123 -3.17 -16.42 10.23
C GLU A 123 -3.46 -17.93 10.15
N VAL A 124 -3.20 -18.57 9.01
CA VAL A 124 -3.34 -20.02 8.88
C VAL A 124 -2.47 -20.68 9.96
N ASP A 125 -3.06 -21.55 10.78
CA ASP A 125 -2.43 -22.23 11.93
C ASP A 125 -2.10 -21.36 13.17
N LEU A 126 -2.38 -20.04 13.15
CA LEU A 126 -2.28 -19.17 14.33
C LEU A 126 -3.65 -19.00 15.00
N TYR A 127 -3.84 -19.63 16.17
CA TYR A 127 -5.11 -19.63 16.90
C TYR A 127 -5.54 -18.25 17.44
N CYS A 128 -4.61 -17.29 17.59
CA CYS A 128 -4.85 -16.03 18.31
C CYS A 128 -5.11 -14.80 17.40
N ALA A 129 -4.70 -14.85 16.13
CA ALA A 129 -4.73 -13.68 15.23
C ALA A 129 -5.76 -13.80 14.07
N ALA A 130 -6.55 -14.86 14.05
CA ALA A 130 -7.44 -15.20 12.94
C ALA A 130 -8.50 -14.12 12.66
N GLY A 131 -8.70 -13.81 11.38
CA GLY A 131 -9.76 -12.93 10.89
C GLY A 131 -9.36 -11.47 10.76
N THR A 132 -8.15 -11.07 11.14
CA THR A 132 -7.63 -9.71 10.93
C THR A 132 -7.60 -9.36 9.45
N SER A 133 -7.16 -10.30 8.62
CA SER A 133 -7.16 -10.21 7.16
C SER A 133 -8.57 -9.97 6.58
N ASP A 134 -9.58 -10.69 7.08
CA ASP A 134 -10.97 -10.55 6.61
C ASP A 134 -11.59 -9.22 7.01
N LYS A 135 -11.29 -8.75 8.22
CA LYS A 135 -11.71 -7.42 8.70
C LYS A 135 -11.14 -6.32 7.81
N LEU A 136 -9.86 -6.40 7.46
CA LEU A 136 -9.22 -5.45 6.57
C LEU A 136 -9.85 -5.46 5.17
N ARG A 137 -10.19 -6.64 4.62
CA ARG A 137 -10.91 -6.74 3.34
C ARG A 137 -12.31 -6.15 3.41
N ALA A 138 -13.05 -6.38 4.49
CA ALA A 138 -14.37 -5.80 4.71
C ALA A 138 -14.31 -4.28 4.74
N GLN A 139 -13.29 -3.74 5.42
CA GLN A 139 -13.04 -2.31 5.50
C GLN A 139 -12.74 -1.69 4.13
N VAL A 140 -11.86 -2.31 3.33
CA VAL A 140 -11.60 -1.88 1.94
C VAL A 140 -12.87 -1.94 1.09
N SER A 141 -13.68 -3.00 1.26
CA SER A 141 -14.93 -3.16 0.52
C SER A 141 -15.94 -2.04 0.80
N ARG A 142 -16.00 -1.57 2.05
CA ARG A 142 -16.84 -0.44 2.45
C ARG A 142 -16.42 0.86 1.78
N ILE A 143 -15.11 1.11 1.67
CA ILE A 143 -14.58 2.27 0.98
C ILE A 143 -14.81 2.16 -0.54
N ASP A 144 -14.65 0.97 -1.11
CA ASP A 144 -14.95 0.70 -2.52
C ASP A 144 -16.43 0.99 -2.87
N GLU A 145 -17.35 0.66 -1.97
CA GLU A 145 -18.77 0.97 -2.13
C GLU A 145 -19.03 2.48 -2.14
N PHE A 146 -18.44 3.21 -1.18
CA PHE A 146 -18.48 4.67 -1.16
C PHE A 146 -17.95 5.27 -2.47
N MET A 147 -16.81 4.80 -2.96
CA MET A 147 -16.19 5.28 -4.21
C MET A 147 -17.04 4.96 -5.45
N LYS A 148 -17.83 3.89 -5.45
CA LYS A 148 -18.78 3.59 -6.53
C LYS A 148 -19.95 4.57 -6.51
N ILE A 149 -20.51 4.85 -5.33
CA ILE A 149 -21.61 5.80 -5.16
C ILE A 149 -21.16 7.19 -5.60
N GLN A 150 -20.00 7.65 -5.14
CA GLN A 150 -19.44 8.96 -5.51
C GLN A 150 -19.31 9.13 -7.03
N ARG A 151 -18.73 8.14 -7.72
CA ARG A 151 -18.61 8.16 -9.19
C ARG A 151 -19.96 8.20 -9.91
N SER A 152 -20.99 7.55 -9.35
CA SER A 152 -22.33 7.58 -9.94
C SER A 152 -23.00 8.95 -9.82
N VAL A 153 -22.76 9.67 -8.72
CA VAL A 153 -23.27 11.03 -8.50
C VAL A 153 -22.58 12.01 -9.44
N ASP A 154 -21.25 11.92 -9.59
CA ASP A 154 -20.48 12.81 -10.47
C ASP A 154 -20.84 12.58 -11.96
N ALA A 155 -21.08 11.33 -12.36
CA ALA A 155 -21.55 10.99 -13.70
C ALA A 155 -22.99 11.45 -13.98
N GLY A 156 -23.88 11.41 -12.98
CA GLY A 156 -25.28 11.85 -13.10
C GLY A 156 -25.44 13.37 -13.11
N GLY A 157 -24.59 14.10 -12.36
CA GLY A 157 -24.60 15.57 -12.25
C GLY A 157 -24.18 16.32 -13.52
N SER A 158 -23.52 15.66 -14.47
CA SER A 158 -23.09 16.26 -15.74
C SER A 158 -24.21 16.39 -16.79
N SER A 159 -25.47 16.06 -16.45
CA SER A 159 -26.60 16.04 -17.40
C SER A 159 -27.73 17.04 -17.11
N ALA A 160 -27.58 17.94 -16.14
CA ALA A 160 -28.60 18.95 -15.84
C ALA A 160 -28.02 20.36 -15.57
N GLY A 161 -27.98 21.18 -16.63
CA GLY A 161 -28.14 22.64 -16.51
C GLY A 161 -26.87 23.50 -16.67
N GLY A 162 -26.70 24.09 -17.86
CA GLY A 162 -25.71 25.13 -18.09
C GLY A 162 -25.62 25.61 -19.53
N LEU A 163 -26.73 26.08 -20.11
CA LEU A 163 -26.69 26.88 -21.33
C LEU A 163 -26.02 28.23 -21.01
N THR A 164 -24.82 28.47 -21.51
CA THR A 164 -24.24 29.82 -21.62
C THR A 164 -23.97 30.16 -23.09
N PRO A 165 -24.55 31.24 -23.64
CA PRO A 165 -24.35 31.65 -25.03
C PRO A 165 -23.03 32.41 -25.24
N TRP A 166 -22.40 32.15 -26.40
CA TRP A 166 -21.44 32.96 -27.15
C TRP A 166 -20.21 33.56 -26.46
N THR A 167 -19.03 33.16 -26.95
CA THR A 167 -18.03 34.11 -27.45
C THR A 167 -17.17 33.44 -28.53
N THR A 168 -17.16 34.05 -29.71
CA THR A 168 -16.37 33.71 -30.90
C THR A 168 -15.03 34.44 -30.81
N HIS A 169 -13.91 33.81 -31.19
CA HIS A 169 -12.69 34.34 -31.84
C HIS A 169 -11.57 33.28 -31.68
N ALA A 170 -11.21 32.50 -32.70
CA ALA A 170 -10.39 32.79 -33.89
C ALA A 170 -8.93 32.29 -33.75
N SER A 171 -8.61 31.26 -34.55
CA SER A 171 -7.37 31.03 -35.31
C SER A 171 -6.02 30.85 -34.58
N ASN A 172 -5.44 29.65 -34.59
CA ASN A 172 -4.47 29.20 -35.62
C ASN A 172 -3.86 27.81 -35.30
N PRO A 173 -3.57 26.98 -36.32
CA PRO A 173 -2.77 25.75 -36.21
C PRO A 173 -1.32 25.99 -36.68
N GLU A 174 -0.34 25.27 -36.11
CA GLU A 174 1.04 24.95 -36.56
C GLU A 174 1.91 24.73 -35.30
N LEU A 175 2.88 23.82 -35.16
CA LEU A 175 3.67 23.02 -36.08
C LEU A 175 4.31 21.85 -35.29
N LEU A 176 4.49 20.71 -35.95
CA LEU A 176 5.24 19.55 -35.48
C LEU A 176 6.75 19.81 -35.44
N SER A 177 7.46 19.29 -34.43
CA SER A 177 8.76 18.61 -34.62
C SER A 177 9.20 17.78 -33.39
N PRO A 178 10.05 16.75 -33.59
CA PRO A 178 10.15 15.58 -32.72
C PRO A 178 11.48 15.48 -31.96
N GLY A 179 11.46 14.98 -30.73
CA GLY A 179 12.69 14.56 -30.03
C GLY A 179 12.55 14.53 -28.52
N GLY A 180 12.57 13.33 -27.93
CA GLY A 180 12.60 13.14 -26.49
C GLY A 180 11.78 11.94 -26.03
N LEU A 181 12.34 10.74 -26.18
CA LEU A 181 11.85 9.54 -25.51
C LEU A 181 12.02 9.73 -24.00
N HIS A 182 11.09 10.39 -23.29
CA HIS A 182 10.83 10.25 -21.83
C HIS A 182 9.68 11.13 -21.23
N PRO A 183 8.53 11.47 -21.88
CA PRO A 183 7.52 12.32 -21.19
C PRO A 183 6.43 11.53 -20.43
N ALA A 184 6.20 10.26 -20.75
CA ALA A 184 4.94 9.60 -20.36
C ALA A 184 4.75 9.42 -18.84
N GLN A 185 5.83 9.19 -18.08
CA GLN A 185 5.74 9.04 -16.62
C GLN A 185 5.59 10.37 -15.87
N GLN A 186 6.24 11.44 -16.36
CA GLN A 186 6.15 12.77 -15.74
C GLN A 186 4.81 13.45 -16.04
N GLN A 187 4.23 13.17 -17.21
CA GLN A 187 2.92 13.70 -17.59
C GLN A 187 1.78 13.01 -16.82
N LEU A 188 1.88 11.69 -16.54
CA LEU A 188 0.92 11.00 -15.67
C LEU A 188 0.99 11.49 -14.22
N ALA A 189 2.19 11.76 -13.69
CA ALA A 189 2.36 12.29 -12.33
C ALA A 189 1.78 13.72 -12.22
N ALA A 190 2.07 14.60 -13.19
CA ALA A 190 1.56 15.96 -13.21
C ALA A 190 0.03 16.05 -13.41
N MET A 191 -0.57 15.11 -14.16
CA MET A 191 -2.03 15.02 -14.30
C MET A 191 -2.71 14.48 -13.02
N SER A 192 -2.01 13.67 -12.25
CA SER A 192 -2.49 13.13 -10.97
C SER A 192 -2.56 14.20 -9.86
N GLU A 193 -1.68 15.20 -9.87
CA GLU A 193 -1.68 16.28 -8.86
C GLU A 193 -2.81 17.30 -9.05
N ASN A 194 -3.34 17.45 -10.26
CA ASN A 194 -4.47 18.35 -10.57
C ASN A 194 -5.85 17.66 -10.50
N SER A 195 -5.89 16.40 -10.05
CA SER A 195 -7.16 15.68 -9.88
C SER A 195 -7.89 16.17 -8.62
N PRO A 196 -9.23 16.27 -8.65
CA PRO A 196 -10.01 16.68 -7.48
C PRO A 196 -9.76 15.71 -6.32
N GLN A 197 -9.63 16.28 -5.11
CA GLN A 197 -9.55 15.48 -3.89
C GLN A 197 -10.94 14.97 -3.51
N ILE A 198 -11.00 13.69 -3.16
CA ILE A 198 -12.17 12.99 -2.66
C ILE A 198 -12.04 12.96 -1.14
N HIS A 199 -13.00 13.58 -0.46
CA HIS A 199 -13.07 13.53 1.00
C HIS A 199 -13.94 12.37 1.45
N PHE A 200 -13.47 11.65 2.46
CA PHE A 200 -14.11 10.44 2.96
C PHE A 200 -14.85 10.74 4.28
N PRO A 201 -16.09 10.26 4.45
CA PRO A 201 -16.81 10.38 5.72
C PRO A 201 -16.07 9.70 6.87
N ALA A 202 -16.03 10.34 8.04
CA ALA A 202 -15.30 9.84 9.22
C ALA A 202 -15.85 8.49 9.72
N GLU A 203 -17.13 8.24 9.50
CA GLU A 203 -17.86 7.01 9.88
C GLU A 203 -17.31 5.78 9.14
N LEU A 204 -16.64 5.98 8.00
CA LEU A 204 -15.93 4.91 7.32
C LEU A 204 -14.76 4.41 8.18
N PHE A 205 -14.13 5.25 9.01
CA PHE A 205 -12.90 4.94 9.74
C PHE A 205 -13.05 4.81 11.25
N GLU A 206 -14.25 5.03 11.82
CA GLU A 206 -14.52 4.88 13.27
C GLU A 206 -14.02 3.54 13.82
N ASN A 207 -14.14 2.50 13.01
CA ASN A 207 -13.62 1.18 13.26
C ASN A 207 -12.43 0.97 12.32
N TRP A 208 -11.33 1.69 12.45
CA TRP A 208 -10.09 1.37 11.71
C TRP A 208 -9.05 0.67 12.60
N SER A 209 -9.00 1.04 13.88
CA SER A 209 -8.05 0.50 14.86
C SER A 209 -8.24 -1.00 15.13
N TRP A 210 -9.47 -1.48 15.29
CA TRP A 210 -9.78 -2.91 15.53
C TRP A 210 -9.34 -3.86 14.40
N ALA A 211 -9.10 -3.35 13.20
CA ALA A 211 -8.54 -4.16 12.12
C ALA A 211 -7.09 -4.57 12.41
N PHE A 212 -6.48 -4.05 13.49
CA PHE A 212 -5.09 -4.30 13.85
C PHE A 212 -4.86 -4.42 15.37
N ASP A 213 -5.92 -4.65 16.16
CA ASP A 213 -5.81 -4.93 17.59
C ASP A 213 -5.32 -6.37 17.80
N PHE A 214 -4.01 -6.52 18.05
CA PHE A 214 -3.39 -7.79 18.41
C PHE A 214 -3.22 -7.84 19.94
N ASN A 215 -4.13 -8.52 20.64
CA ASN A 215 -4.02 -8.84 22.08
C ASN A 215 -3.20 -10.11 22.32
#